data_AF-A0A495ZQ60-F1
#
_entry.id   AF-A0A495ZQ60-F1
#
_cell.length_a   1.000
_cell.length_b   1.000
_cell.length_c   1.000
_cell.angle_alpha   90.00
_cell.angle_beta   90.00
_cell.angle_gamma   90.00
#
_symmetry.space_group_name_H-M   'P 1'
#
loop_
_entity.id
_entity.type
_entity.pdbx_description
1 polymer ?
#
loop_
_entity_poly.entity_id
_entity_poly.type
_entity_poly.pdbx_seq_one_letter_code
_entity_poly.pdbx_strand_id
1 'polypeptide(L)'
;MSEIEATDSVLFGVSVDSVESHKRFRTEQKFGFSLLADTEFEVSNQYSGIIESFNASKRTTFIIDKAGYIRAIDTDVNVKTHGEDVAALLKEVLPKIAVGQPAPDFIATDGTGKTHQLSELHQQKNVVLAFYPRDFGRG
;
A
#
# COMPACT_ATOMS: atom_id res chain seq x y z
N MET A 1 -1.69 -4.14 -15.21
CA MET A 1 -1.82 -3.94 -13.76
C MET A 1 -0.80 -2.87 -13.39
N SER A 2 -1.22 -1.79 -12.75
CA SER A 2 -0.33 -0.69 -12.38
C SER A 2 0.65 -1.12 -11.29
N GLU A 3 1.78 -0.41 -11.13
CA GLU A 3 2.76 -0.71 -10.07
C GLU A 3 2.17 -0.57 -8.65
N ILE A 4 1.08 0.19 -8.51
CA ILE A 4 0.32 0.38 -7.27
C ILE A 4 -0.58 -0.83 -6.98
N GLU A 5 -1.28 -1.34 -7.99
CA GLU A 5 -2.08 -2.58 -7.84
C GLU A 5 -1.18 -3.77 -7.48
N ALA A 6 0.07 -3.77 -7.94
CA ALA A 6 1.05 -4.79 -7.60
C ALA A 6 1.43 -4.82 -6.11
N THR A 7 1.08 -3.81 -5.31
CA THR A 7 1.26 -3.80 -3.84
C THR A 7 -0.01 -4.17 -3.07
N ASP A 8 -0.98 -4.80 -3.74
CA ASP A 8 -2.32 -5.11 -3.19
C ASP A 8 -2.99 -3.85 -2.61
N SER A 9 -2.91 -2.78 -3.40
CA SER A 9 -3.40 -1.44 -3.07
C SER A 9 -4.34 -0.95 -4.16
N VAL A 10 -5.36 -0.20 -3.76
CA VAL A 10 -6.29 0.48 -4.68
C VAL A 10 -5.96 1.95 -4.76
N LEU A 11 -5.97 2.51 -5.97
CA LEU A 11 -5.81 3.94 -6.19
C LEU A 11 -7.17 4.59 -6.46
N PHE A 12 -7.45 5.66 -5.72
CA PHE A 12 -8.55 6.58 -5.99
C PHE A 12 -8.00 7.98 -6.22
N GLY A 13 -8.42 8.62 -7.31
CA GLY A 13 -8.30 10.06 -7.44
C GLY A 13 -9.51 10.72 -6.79
N VAL A 14 -9.33 11.81 -6.05
CA VAL A 14 -10.42 12.55 -5.40
C VAL A 14 -10.37 13.99 -5.89
N SER A 15 -11.50 14.51 -6.35
CA SER A 15 -11.66 15.95 -6.57
C SER A 15 -13.11 16.37 -6.31
N VAL A 16 -13.31 17.67 -6.22
CA VAL A 16 -14.62 18.30 -5.98
C VAL A 16 -15.52 18.33 -7.22
N ASP A 17 -15.05 17.75 -8.33
CA ASP A 17 -15.82 17.63 -9.57
C ASP A 17 -16.97 16.64 -9.41
N SER A 18 -18.01 16.83 -10.24
CA SER A 18 -19.17 15.93 -10.26
C SER A 18 -18.86 14.59 -10.91
N VAL A 19 -19.68 13.57 -10.59
CA VAL A 19 -19.62 12.25 -11.25
C VAL A 19 -19.74 12.36 -12.77
N GLU A 20 -20.50 13.33 -13.28
CA GLU A 20 -20.62 13.55 -14.73
C GLU A 20 -19.32 14.08 -15.32
N SER A 21 -18.68 15.06 -14.65
CA SER A 21 -17.36 15.57 -15.04
C SER A 21 -16.33 14.44 -15.08
N HIS A 22 -16.32 13.58 -14.05
CA HIS A 22 -15.45 12.40 -14.00
C HIS A 22 -15.66 11.41 -15.14
N LYS A 23 -16.91 11.16 -15.54
CA LYS A 23 -17.21 10.29 -16.69
C LYS A 23 -16.63 10.86 -18.00
N ARG A 24 -16.75 12.17 -18.21
CA ARG A 24 -16.20 12.87 -19.37
C ARG A 24 -14.67 12.81 -19.34
N PHE A 25 -14.07 13.23 -18.23
CA PHE A 25 -12.62 13.25 -18.05
C PHE A 25 -11.97 11.86 -18.19
N ARG A 26 -12.61 10.81 -17.65
CA ARG A 26 -12.14 9.42 -17.82
C ARG A 26 -12.16 8.97 -19.28
N THR A 27 -13.18 9.38 -20.03
CA THR A 27 -13.28 9.06 -21.47
C THR A 27 -12.16 9.72 -22.27
N GLU A 28 -11.81 10.96 -21.92
CA GLU A 28 -10.77 11.75 -22.59
C GLU A 28 -9.35 11.29 -22.24
N GLN A 29 -9.05 11.13 -20.95
CA GLN A 29 -7.69 10.88 -20.46
C GLN A 29 -7.32 9.39 -20.37
N LYS A 30 -8.31 8.49 -20.46
CA LYS A 30 -8.12 7.03 -20.49
C LYS A 30 -7.22 6.48 -19.35
N PHE A 31 -7.36 7.01 -18.14
CA PHE A 31 -6.65 6.46 -16.97
C PHE A 31 -7.36 5.23 -16.38
N GLY A 32 -6.59 4.39 -15.69
CA GLY A 32 -7.02 3.09 -15.17
C GLY A 32 -7.66 3.10 -13.78
N PHE A 33 -7.57 4.20 -13.03
CA PHE A 33 -8.07 4.28 -11.65
C PHE A 33 -9.46 4.94 -11.56
N SER A 34 -10.12 4.77 -10.42
CA SER A 34 -11.44 5.35 -10.17
C SER A 34 -11.32 6.76 -9.59
N LEU A 35 -12.26 7.63 -9.97
CA LEU A 35 -12.39 8.97 -9.39
C LEU A 35 -13.56 9.02 -8.43
N LEU A 36 -13.32 9.58 -7.25
CA LEU A 36 -14.34 9.89 -6.25
C LEU A 36 -14.72 11.37 -6.42
N ALA A 37 -16.03 11.62 -6.46
CA ALA A 37 -16.60 12.95 -6.53
C ALA A 37 -16.87 13.46 -5.11
N ASP A 38 -16.22 14.54 -4.72
CA ASP A 38 -16.33 15.20 -3.42
C ASP A 38 -17.04 16.56 -3.57
N THR A 39 -18.24 16.54 -4.15
CA THR A 39 -18.96 17.78 -4.53
C THR A 39 -19.33 18.67 -3.35
N GLU A 40 -19.41 18.08 -2.15
CA GLU A 40 -19.70 18.77 -0.89
C GLU A 40 -18.43 19.17 -0.11
N PHE A 41 -17.25 18.96 -0.68
CA PHE A 41 -15.94 19.31 -0.09
C PHE A 41 -15.63 18.58 1.22
N GLU A 42 -16.42 17.57 1.61
CA GLU A 42 -16.32 16.89 2.90
C GLU A 42 -14.99 16.15 3.04
N VAL A 43 -14.60 15.39 2.02
CA VAL A 43 -13.36 14.60 2.04
C VAL A 43 -12.16 15.52 1.95
N SER A 44 -12.21 16.50 1.03
CA SER A 44 -11.12 17.43 0.82
C SER A 44 -10.88 18.29 2.05
N ASN A 45 -11.91 18.81 2.72
CA ASN A 45 -11.74 19.58 3.96
C ASN A 45 -11.12 18.74 5.10
N GLN A 46 -11.42 17.45 5.15
CA GLN A 46 -10.86 16.54 6.18
C GLN A 46 -9.41 16.14 5.91
N TYR A 47 -9.02 15.98 4.64
CA TYR A 47 -7.72 15.42 4.27
C TYR A 47 -6.73 16.48 3.75
N SER A 48 -6.99 17.03 2.56
CA SER A 48 -6.01 17.87 1.86
C SER A 48 -6.20 19.36 2.10
N GLY A 49 -7.40 19.79 2.49
CA GLY A 49 -7.87 21.16 2.47
C GLY A 49 -8.25 21.64 1.05
N ILE A 50 -8.86 22.82 1.00
CA ILE A 50 -9.30 23.47 -0.24
C ILE A 50 -8.41 24.66 -0.60
N ILE A 51 -8.23 24.90 -1.89
CA ILE A 51 -7.73 26.14 -2.46
C ILE A 51 -8.95 26.99 -2.80
N GLU A 52 -9.38 27.84 -1.86
CA GLU A 52 -10.66 28.59 -1.94
C GLU A 52 -10.79 29.41 -3.23
N SER A 53 -9.69 30.05 -3.68
CA SER A 53 -9.69 30.88 -4.89
C SER A 53 -9.99 30.12 -6.19
N PHE A 54 -9.79 28.80 -6.20
CA PHE A 54 -10.03 27.94 -7.35
C PHE A 54 -11.12 26.90 -7.12
N ASN A 55 -11.72 26.91 -5.92
CA ASN A 55 -12.70 25.91 -5.49
C ASN A 55 -12.22 24.48 -5.79
N ALA A 56 -10.99 24.15 -5.38
CA ALA A 56 -10.32 22.89 -5.74
C ALA A 56 -9.62 22.26 -4.53
N SER A 57 -9.51 20.94 -4.50
CA SER A 57 -8.72 20.22 -3.49
C SER A 57 -7.24 20.57 -3.62
N LYS A 58 -6.52 20.70 -2.49
CA LYS A 58 -5.05 20.76 -2.52
C LYS A 58 -4.49 19.44 -3.05
N ARG A 59 -3.42 19.52 -3.82
CA ARG A 59 -2.75 18.35 -4.37
C ARG A 59 -1.91 17.68 -3.28
N THR A 60 -2.43 16.58 -2.76
CA THR A 60 -1.80 15.78 -1.72
C THR A 60 -2.18 14.32 -1.93
N THR A 61 -1.22 13.41 -1.75
CA THR A 61 -1.45 11.97 -1.81
C THR A 61 -1.27 11.32 -0.44
N PHE A 62 -2.21 10.46 -0.08
CA PHE A 62 -2.21 9.74 1.18
C PHE A 62 -2.09 8.24 0.90
N ILE A 63 -1.17 7.56 1.59
CA ILE A 63 -1.04 6.10 1.53
C ILE A 63 -1.70 5.52 2.78
N ILE A 64 -2.73 4.71 2.61
CA ILE A 64 -3.44 4.06 3.72
C ILE A 64 -3.24 2.55 3.61
N ASP A 65 -2.81 1.90 4.69
CA ASP A 65 -2.62 0.45 4.68
C ASP A 65 -3.92 -0.33 4.94
N LYS A 66 -3.85 -1.66 4.82
CA LYS A 66 -4.99 -2.56 5.01
C LYS A 66 -5.58 -2.55 6.42
N ALA A 67 -4.85 -2.06 7.40
CA ALA A 67 -5.33 -1.88 8.76
C ALA A 67 -5.96 -0.49 8.97
N GLY A 68 -6.01 0.35 7.92
CA GLY A 68 -6.67 1.65 7.90
C GLY A 68 -5.77 2.82 8.31
N TYR A 69 -4.46 2.63 8.40
CA TYR A 69 -3.55 3.67 8.86
C TYR A 69 -2.87 4.41 7.71
N ILE A 70 -2.77 5.74 7.84
CA ILE A 70 -1.92 6.54 6.96
C ILE A 70 -0.45 6.16 7.22
N ARG A 71 0.21 5.63 6.18
CA ARG A 71 1.63 5.27 6.16
C ARG A 71 2.51 6.34 5.53
N ALA A 72 1.95 7.22 4.71
CA ALA A 72 2.65 8.36 4.15
C ALA A 72 1.69 9.48 3.69
N ILE A 73 2.19 10.72 3.69
CA ILE A 73 1.54 11.90 3.10
C ILE A 73 2.55 12.56 2.19
N ASP A 74 2.24 12.63 0.90
CA ASP A 74 3.06 13.28 -0.12
C ASP A 74 2.37 14.58 -0.57
N THR A 75 3.02 15.73 -0.33
CA THR A 75 2.54 17.07 -0.72
C THR A 75 3.34 17.65 -1.89
N ASP A 76 4.42 16.99 -2.32
CA ASP A 76 5.29 17.44 -3.41
C ASP A 76 5.05 16.60 -4.67
N VAL A 77 3.77 16.48 -5.02
CA VAL A 77 3.31 15.57 -6.08
C VAL A 77 3.75 16.08 -7.46
N ASN A 78 4.67 15.34 -8.06
CA ASN A 78 5.06 15.53 -9.45
C ASN A 78 4.12 14.75 -10.39
N VAL A 79 3.29 15.47 -11.15
CA VAL A 79 2.30 14.87 -12.06
C VAL A 79 2.89 13.98 -13.15
N LYS A 80 4.17 14.14 -13.50
CA LYS A 80 4.82 13.34 -14.55
C LYS A 80 5.21 11.95 -14.04
N THR A 81 5.62 11.86 -12.77
CA THR A 81 6.18 10.66 -12.14
C THR A 81 5.26 10.08 -11.07
N HIS A 82 4.09 10.69 -10.83
CA HIS A 82 3.27 10.40 -9.66
C HIS A 82 2.97 8.91 -9.43
N GLY A 83 2.65 8.17 -10.49
CA GLY A 83 2.37 6.74 -10.37
C GLY A 83 3.57 5.93 -9.88
N GLU A 84 4.77 6.26 -10.37
CA GLU A 84 6.03 5.61 -9.99
C GLU A 84 6.42 6.00 -8.55
N ASP A 85 6.27 7.28 -8.20
CA ASP A 85 6.56 7.80 -6.86
C ASP A 85 5.68 7.14 -5.80
N VAL A 86 4.38 7.01 -6.06
CA VAL A 86 3.44 6.32 -5.17
C VAL A 86 3.79 4.84 -5.03
N ALA A 87 4.17 4.17 -6.12
CA ALA A 87 4.56 2.77 -6.08
C ALA A 87 5.86 2.53 -5.29
N ALA A 88 6.84 3.42 -5.41
CA ALA A 88 8.06 3.38 -4.62
C ALA A 88 7.74 3.58 -3.13
N LEU A 89 6.92 4.58 -2.82
CA LEU A 89 6.50 4.91 -1.46
C LEU A 89 5.78 3.72 -0.82
N LEU A 90 4.83 3.06 -1.52
CA LEU A 90 4.14 1.86 -1.03
C LEU A 90 5.11 0.74 -0.64
N LYS A 91 6.17 0.50 -1.42
CA LYS A 91 7.17 -0.54 -1.12
C LYS A 91 8.02 -0.22 0.11
N GLU A 92 8.20 1.06 0.40
CA GLU A 92 8.93 1.55 1.56
C GLU A 92 8.09 1.51 2.83
N VAL A 93 6.84 2.00 2.74
CA VAL A 93 6.04 2.32 3.93
C VAL A 93 5.05 1.23 4.33
N LEU A 94 4.81 0.22 3.49
CA LEU A 94 3.94 -0.90 3.85
C LEU A 94 4.65 -1.93 4.74
N PRO A 95 3.99 -2.41 5.81
CA PRO A 95 4.59 -3.36 6.73
C PRO A 95 4.93 -4.69 6.04
N LYS A 96 6.12 -5.22 6.36
CA LYS A 96 6.61 -6.53 5.92
C LYS A 96 6.61 -7.49 7.11
N ILE A 97 5.80 -8.56 7.03
CA ILE A 97 5.51 -9.57 8.08
C ILE A 97 4.98 -8.95 9.39
N ALA A 98 3.78 -9.36 9.83
CA ALA A 98 3.17 -8.83 11.06
C ALA A 98 2.56 -9.94 11.91
N VAL A 99 2.72 -9.85 13.23
CA VAL A 99 2.10 -10.76 14.21
C VAL A 99 0.57 -10.67 14.12
N GLY A 100 -0.13 -11.80 14.20
CA GLY A 100 -1.60 -11.85 14.11
C GLY A 100 -2.14 -11.85 12.68
N GLN A 101 -1.30 -11.52 11.68
CA GLN A 101 -1.47 -12.05 10.32
C GLN A 101 -0.95 -13.48 10.33
N PRO A 102 -1.48 -14.39 9.48
CA PRO A 102 -0.84 -15.67 9.27
C PRO A 102 0.66 -15.46 9.06
N ALA A 103 1.47 -16.05 9.94
CA ALA A 103 2.91 -16.02 9.77
C ALA A 103 3.20 -16.55 8.36
N PRO A 104 4.07 -15.89 7.59
CA PRO A 104 4.42 -16.39 6.28
C PRO A 104 5.00 -17.79 6.44
N ASP A 105 4.39 -18.73 5.72
CA ASP A 105 4.87 -20.09 5.70
C ASP A 105 6.34 -20.12 5.24
N PHE A 106 7.11 -21.11 5.72
CA PHE A 106 8.51 -21.31 5.34
C PHE A 106 8.85 -22.80 5.33
N ILE A 107 9.89 -23.19 4.59
CA ILE A 107 10.44 -24.55 4.55
C ILE A 107 11.94 -24.48 4.85
N ALA A 108 12.45 -25.35 5.72
CA ALA A 108 13.88 -25.42 6.04
C ALA A 108 14.33 -26.86 6.35
N THR A 109 15.60 -27.18 6.04
CA THR A 109 16.23 -28.47 6.35
C THR A 109 17.05 -28.36 7.62
N ASP A 110 16.91 -29.33 8.51
CA ASP A 110 17.67 -29.39 9.75
C ASP A 110 19.04 -30.07 9.56
N GLY A 111 19.86 -30.06 10.62
CA GLY A 111 21.19 -30.66 10.61
C GLY A 111 21.23 -32.18 10.43
N THR A 112 20.09 -32.87 10.46
CA THR A 112 19.99 -34.33 10.20
C THR A 112 19.67 -34.65 8.75
N GLY A 113 19.42 -33.62 7.93
CA GLY A 113 18.97 -33.78 6.55
C GLY A 113 17.45 -33.92 6.42
N LYS A 114 16.68 -33.70 7.50
CA LYS A 114 15.21 -33.72 7.46
C LYS A 114 14.65 -32.33 7.13
N THR A 115 13.66 -32.30 6.25
CA THR A 115 12.93 -31.07 5.87
C THR A 115 11.70 -30.84 6.75
N HIS A 116 11.39 -29.57 7.02
CA HIS A 116 10.22 -29.12 7.79
C HIS A 116 9.52 -27.95 7.08
N GLN A 117 8.20 -27.90 7.13
CA GLN A 117 7.37 -26.77 6.69
C GLN A 117 6.55 -26.19 7.86
N LEU A 118 6.45 -24.85 7.98
CA LEU A 118 5.68 -24.20 9.06
C LEU A 118 4.22 -24.61 9.04
N SER A 119 3.62 -24.73 7.84
CA SER A 119 2.22 -25.13 7.71
C SER A 119 1.93 -26.60 8.02
N GLU A 120 2.88 -27.52 7.87
CA GLU A 120 2.73 -28.93 8.32
C GLU A 120 2.62 -29.02 9.85
N LEU A 121 3.08 -27.99 10.54
CA LEU A 121 3.00 -27.88 11.99
C LEU A 121 1.74 -27.14 12.43
N HIS A 122 1.01 -26.49 11.52
CA HIS A 122 -0.26 -25.82 11.85
C HIS A 122 -1.22 -26.79 12.51
N GLN A 123 -1.88 -26.33 13.56
CA GLN A 123 -2.86 -27.11 14.36
C GLN A 123 -2.31 -28.39 15.02
N GLN A 124 -1.07 -28.79 14.71
CA GLN A 124 -0.40 -29.96 15.29
C GLN A 124 0.57 -29.55 16.39
N LYS A 125 1.35 -28.50 16.17
CA LYS A 125 2.41 -28.05 17.08
C LYS A 125 2.58 -26.53 17.04
N ASN A 126 2.98 -25.99 18.18
CA ASN A 126 3.52 -24.64 18.22
C ASN A 126 4.92 -24.63 17.61
N VAL A 127 5.24 -23.58 16.85
CA VAL A 127 6.51 -23.46 16.12
C VAL A 127 7.27 -22.25 16.62
N VAL A 128 8.53 -22.47 16.98
CA VAL A 128 9.46 -21.41 17.38
C VAL A 128 10.56 -21.33 16.35
N LEU A 129 10.74 -20.15 15.75
CA LEU A 129 11.86 -19.82 14.90
C LEU A 129 12.88 -18.98 15.68
N ALA A 130 14.08 -19.51 15.87
CA ALA A 130 15.19 -18.78 16.46
C ALA A 130 16.26 -18.57 15.38
N PHE A 131 16.45 -17.31 14.97
CA PHE A 131 17.50 -16.93 14.03
C PHE A 131 18.77 -16.57 14.81
N TYR A 132 19.90 -17.14 14.43
CA TYR A 132 21.20 -16.78 14.98
C TYR A 132 22.17 -16.38 13.85
N PRO A 133 23.20 -15.57 14.14
CA PRO A 133 24.20 -15.18 13.15
C PRO A 133 24.93 -16.40 12.57
N ARG A 134 25.66 -16.19 11.46
CA ARG A 134 26.44 -17.24 10.80
C ARG A 134 27.25 -18.03 11.82
N ASP A 135 27.29 -19.35 11.63
CA ASP A 135 28.14 -20.24 12.42
C ASP A 135 29.61 -19.91 12.16
N PHE A 136 30.26 -19.25 13.12
CA PHE A 136 31.69 -18.94 13.10
C PHE A 136 32.38 -19.88 14.09
N GLY A 137 32.63 -21.12 13.68
CA GLY A 137 33.55 -21.99 14.40
C GLY A 137 34.93 -21.33 14.53
N ARG A 138 35.63 -21.52 15.67
CA ARG A 138 37.02 -21.06 15.82
C ARG A 138 37.90 -21.83 14.82
N GLY A 139 38.36 -21.14 13.77
CA GLY A 139 39.62 -21.49 13.12
C GLY A 139 40.78 -21.15 14.04
#